data_AF-A0A6N6PCG5-F1
#
_entry.id   AF-A0A6N6PCG5-F1
#
_cell.length_a   1.000
_cell.length_b   1.000
_cell.length_c   1.000
_cell.angle_alpha   90.00
_cell.angle_beta   90.00
_cell.angle_gamma   90.00
#
_symmetry.space_group_name_H-M   'P 1'
#
loop_
_entity.id
_entity.type
_entity.pdbx_description
1 polymer ?
#
loop_
_entity_poly.entity_id
_entity_poly.type
_entity_poly.pdbx_seq_one_letter_code
_entity_poly.pdbx_strand_id
1 'polypeptide(L)' 'MPELARFYGIVIQMYSGDHQPPHFHAFYAGRQALIEPRELCAPNF' A
#
# COMPACT_ATOMS: atom_id res chain seq x y z
N MET A 1 4.07 2.38 -9.45
CA MET A 1 3.49 2.60 -8.10
C MET A 1 3.51 4.09 -7.81
N PRO A 2 2.41 4.84 -8.01
CA PRO A 2 2.33 6.22 -7.52
C PRO A 2 2.59 6.30 -6.01
N GLU A 3 3.29 7.35 -5.60
CA GLU A 3 3.44 7.73 -4.20
C GLU A 3 2.15 8.41 -3.72
N LEU A 4 1.59 7.90 -2.62
CA LEU A 4 0.37 8.41 -2.02
C LEU A 4 0.67 9.40 -0.89
N ALA A 5 1.68 9.11 -0.08
CA ALA A 5 2.03 9.90 1.09
C ALA A 5 3.49 9.71 1.51
N ARG A 6 4.01 10.72 2.21
CA ARG A 6 5.34 10.70 2.81
C ARG A 6 5.34 11.39 4.17
N PHE A 7 5.83 10.70 5.18
CA PHE A 7 5.94 11.23 6.55
C PHE A 7 7.05 10.52 7.31
N TYR A 8 7.79 11.22 8.17
CA TYR A 8 8.90 10.66 8.97
C TYR A 8 9.92 9.81 8.18
N GLY A 9 10.12 10.10 6.89
CA GLY A 9 11.00 9.32 6.00
C GLY A 9 10.39 7.99 5.50
N ILE A 10 9.13 7.72 5.82
CA ILE A 10 8.34 6.59 5.31
C ILE A 10 7.68 7.03 4.01
N VAL A 11 7.77 6.18 2.98
CA VAL A 11 7.12 6.40 1.68
C VAL A 11 6.03 5.37 1.50
N ILE A 12 4.80 5.81 1.27
CA ILE A 12 3.65 4.94 1.00
C ILE A 12 3.34 4.98 -0.49
N GLN A 13 3.33 3.82 -1.13
CA GLN A 13 3.01 3.68 -2.55
C GLN A 13 1.95 2.60 -2.74
N MET A 14 1.15 2.72 -3.81
CA MET A 14 0.14 1.73 -4.19
C MET A 14 0.03 1.68 -5.71
N TYR A 15 -0.25 0.52 -6.29
CA TYR A 15 -0.69 0.41 -7.68
C TYR A 15 -1.94 -0.48 -7.74
N SER A 16 -3.07 0.08 -8.15
CA SER A 16 -4.37 -0.62 -8.17
C SER A 16 -4.64 -1.42 -9.44
N GLY A 17 -3.72 -1.41 -10.41
CA GLY A 17 -4.03 -1.76 -11.80
C GLY A 17 -3.58 -3.13 -12.31
N ASP A 18 -2.79 -3.91 -11.55
CA ASP A 18 -2.13 -5.10 -12.12
C ASP A 18 -2.42 -6.43 -11.40
N HIS A 19 -2.66 -6.41 -10.09
CA HIS A 19 -2.87 -7.64 -9.31
C HIS A 19 -3.85 -7.37 -8.16
N GLN A 20 -4.84 -8.24 -8.00
CA GLN A 20 -5.72 -8.28 -6.85
C GLN A 20 -5.16 -9.23 -5.78
N PRO A 21 -5.38 -8.96 -4.49
CA PRO A 21 -6.02 -7.75 -3.95
C PRO A 21 -5.09 -6.53 -4.02
N PRO A 22 -5.64 -5.31 -3.99
CA PRO A 22 -4.82 -4.10 -3.88
C PRO A 22 -3.93 -4.17 -2.62
N HIS A 23 -2.65 -3.79 -2.70
CA HIS A 23 -1.73 -3.73 -1.56
C HIS A 23 -1.02 -2.38 -1.49
N PHE A 24 -0.66 -1.97 -0.27
CA PHE A 24 0.24 -0.84 -0.05
C PHE A 24 1.67 -1.32 0.18
N HIS A 25 2.62 -0.54 -0.33
CA HIS A 25 4.03 -0.68 -0.05
C HIS A 25 4.47 0.46 0.86
N ALA A 26 5.00 0.13 2.04
CA ALA A 26 5.64 1.10 2.93
C ALA A 26 7.16 0.91 2.89
N PHE A 27 7.89 1.96 2.54
CA PHE A 27 9.35 1.95 2.48
C PHE A 27 9.95 2.81 3.57
N TYR A 28 10.93 2.26 4.30
CA TYR A 28 11.69 3.00 5.32
C TYR A 28 13.10 2.42 5.47
N ALA A 29 14.12 3.28 5.44
CA ALA A 29 15.52 2.88 5.64
C ALA A 29 15.96 1.66 4.79
N GLY A 30 15.50 1.61 3.52
CA GLY A 30 15.79 0.50 2.60
C GLY A 30 14.99 -0.78 2.83
N ARG A 31 14.08 -0.80 3.80
CA ARG A 31 13.15 -1.92 4.06
C ARG A 31 11.79 -1.66 3.45
N GLN A 32 11.10 -2.74 3.11
CA GLN A 32 9.75 -2.72 2.55
C GLN A 32 8.81 -3.56 3.43
N ALA A 33 7.64 -3.01 3.73
CA ALA A 33 6.49 -3.74 4.26
C ALA A 33 5.36 -3.75 3.22
N LEU A 34 4.69 -4.89 3.10
CA LEU A 34 3.50 -5.07 2.27
C LEU A 34 2.29 -5.11 3.20
N ILE A 35 1.32 -4.22 2.96
CA ILE A 35 0.13 -4.10 3.79
C ILE A 35 -1.09 -4.42 2.93
N GLU A 36 -1.84 -5.44 3.35
CA GLU A 36 -3.15 -5.74 2.77
C GLU A 36 -4.20 -4.83 3.41
N PRO A 37 -5.00 -4.09 2.63
CA PRO A 37 -6.17 -3.41 3.13
C PRO A 37 -7.23 -4.46 3.49
N ARG A 38 -7.29 -4.80 4.77
CA ARG A 38 -8.16 -5.84 5.30
C ARG A 38 -9.66 -5.59 5.09
N GLU A 39 -10.06 -4.34 4.81
CA GLU A 39 -11.47 -3.92 4.77
C GLU A 39 -11.94 -3.32 3.43
N LEU A 40 -11.08 -3.15 2.41
CA LEU A 40 -11.50 -2.56 1.12
C LEU A 40 -11.99 -3.60 0.08
N CYS A 41 -11.82 -4.90 0.35
CA CYS A 41 -12.11 -5.96 -0.63
C CYS A 41 -13.11 -7.02 -0.13
N ALA A 42 -13.66 -6.88 1.08
CA ALA A 42 -14.79 -7.70 1.55
C ALA A 42 -16.09 -6.92 1.26
N PRO A 43 -16.97 -7.39 0.36
CA PRO A 43 -18.25 -6.76 0.10
C PRO A 43 -19.19 -7.10 1.26
N ASN A 44 -19.07 -6.39 2.37
CA ASN A 44 -20.06 -6.42 3.45
C ASN A 44 -20.45 -4.99 3.80
N PHE A 45 -21.12 -4.35 2.85
CA PHE A 45 -22.32 -3.56 3.14
C PHE A 45 -23.53 -4.45 2.83
#